data_AF-A0A6C0H1I2-F1
#
_entry.id   AF-A0A6C0H1I2-F1
#
_cell.length_a   1.000
_cell.length_b   1.000
_cell.length_c   1.000
_cell.angle_alpha   90.00
_cell.angle_beta   90.00
_cell.angle_gamma   90.00
#
_symmetry.space_group_name_H-M   'P 1'
#
loop_
_entity.id
_entity.type
_entity.pdbx_description
1 polymer ?
#
loop_
_entity_poly.entity_id
_entity_poly.type
_entity_poly.pdbx_seq_one_letter_code
_entity_poly.pdbx_strand_id
1 'polypeptide(L)'
;MSSSYLYERHNFKDGDNVVVFERDNPDAKYNGEIYRIVFKPESSHIKNSPCVDHFYIKFSKKIYNILLSRGWNVICNHRPAVLGNVLRGGGVIQKIFTQETYPMYSRETEISLEDINAILVWRVAFEIQHENLQSKL
;
A
#
# COMPACT_ATOMS: atom_id res chain seq x y z
N MET A 1 -18.21 -6.10 -6.07
CA MET A 1 -17.67 -4.95 -6.81
C MET A 1 -16.84 -5.48 -7.97
N SER A 2 -16.98 -4.91 -9.17
CA SER A 2 -16.32 -5.39 -10.39
C SER A 2 -14.79 -5.36 -10.24
N SER A 3 -14.13 -6.48 -10.52
CA SER A 3 -12.66 -6.62 -10.54
C SER A 3 -11.99 -5.91 -11.73
N SER A 4 -12.76 -5.23 -12.59
CA SER A 4 -12.26 -4.57 -13.81
C SER A 4 -11.08 -3.63 -13.57
N TYR A 5 -11.08 -2.90 -12.46
CA TYR A 5 -10.03 -1.91 -12.14
C TYR A 5 -8.64 -2.51 -11.92
N LEU A 6 -8.54 -3.78 -11.54
CA LEU A 6 -7.24 -4.45 -11.36
C LEU A 6 -6.52 -4.69 -12.69
N TYR A 7 -7.27 -4.90 -13.77
CA TYR A 7 -6.76 -5.31 -15.07
C TYR A 7 -6.70 -4.15 -16.08
N GLU A 8 -7.14 -2.96 -15.68
CA GLU A 8 -7.06 -1.76 -16.49
C GLU A 8 -5.61 -1.41 -16.81
N ARG A 9 -5.32 -1.21 -18.09
CA ARG A 9 -4.01 -0.74 -18.56
C ARG A 9 -3.66 0.59 -17.90
N HIS A 10 -2.40 0.76 -17.57
CA HIS A 10 -1.85 2.01 -17.06
C HIS A 10 -0.49 2.28 -17.71
N ASN A 11 0.01 3.50 -17.55
CA ASN A 11 1.31 3.94 -18.04
C ASN A 11 2.28 4.32 -16.90
N PHE A 12 1.93 4.02 -15.65
CA PHE A 12 2.75 4.25 -14.47
C PHE A 12 4.09 3.52 -14.52
N LYS A 13 5.10 4.11 -13.86
CA LYS A 13 6.45 3.59 -13.67
C LYS A 13 6.91 3.82 -12.23
N ASP A 14 7.93 3.06 -11.82
CA ASP A 14 8.65 3.33 -10.57
C ASP A 14 9.21 4.76 -10.57
N GLY A 15 9.02 5.48 -9.47
CA GLY A 15 9.40 6.88 -9.29
C GLY A 15 8.33 7.90 -9.70
N ASP A 16 7.21 7.49 -10.30
CA ASP A 16 6.13 8.41 -10.66
C ASP A 16 5.45 8.98 -9.41
N ASN A 17 5.23 10.30 -9.39
CA ASN A 17 4.41 10.97 -8.37
C ASN A 17 2.93 10.81 -8.70
N VAL A 18 2.16 10.40 -7.70
CA VAL A 18 0.76 10.01 -7.84
C VAL A 18 -0.11 10.59 -6.74
N VAL A 19 -1.39 10.76 -7.07
CA VAL A 19 -2.47 10.98 -6.10
C VAL A 19 -3.22 9.68 -5.94
N VAL A 20 -3.38 9.26 -4.69
CA VAL A 20 -4.12 8.06 -4.30
C VAL A 20 -5.34 8.47 -3.50
N PHE A 21 -6.50 7.93 -3.83
CA PHE A 21 -7.72 8.16 -3.04
C PHE A 21 -8.56 6.90 -2.96
N GLU A 22 -9.34 6.78 -1.88
CA GLU A 22 -10.28 5.68 -1.72
C GLU A 22 -11.42 5.85 -2.74
N ARG A 23 -11.78 4.76 -3.43
CA ARG A 23 -12.85 4.81 -4.44
C ARG A 23 -14.19 5.20 -3.85
N ASP A 24 -14.45 4.77 -2.61
CA ASP A 24 -15.69 5.08 -1.89
C ASP A 24 -15.64 6.44 -1.15
N ASN A 25 -14.49 7.11 -1.14
CA ASN A 25 -14.29 8.42 -0.53
C ASN A 25 -13.24 9.26 -1.31
N PRO A 26 -13.61 9.81 -2.48
CA PRO A 26 -12.67 10.50 -3.37
C PRO A 26 -12.12 11.82 -2.83
N ASP A 27 -12.70 12.34 -1.74
CA ASP A 27 -12.21 13.55 -1.06
C ASP A 27 -10.96 13.27 -0.22
N ALA A 28 -10.76 12.01 0.21
CA ALA A 28 -9.57 11.57 0.94
C ALA A 28 -8.40 11.29 -0.02
N LYS A 29 -7.74 12.36 -0.48
CA LYS A 29 -6.61 12.30 -1.40
C LYS A 29 -5.26 12.32 -0.68
N TYR A 30 -4.34 11.48 -1.15
CA TYR A 30 -3.00 11.31 -0.59
C TYR A 30 -1.95 11.33 -1.69
N ASN A 31 -1.02 12.28 -1.63
CA ASN A 31 0.10 12.34 -2.58
C ASN A 31 1.20 11.36 -2.14
N GLY A 32 1.71 10.60 -3.10
CA GLY A 32 2.78 9.63 -2.89
C GLY A 32 3.64 9.44 -4.13
N GLU A 33 4.62 8.56 -4.00
CA GLU A 33 5.57 8.20 -5.06
C GLU A 33 5.51 6.69 -5.26
N ILE A 34 5.42 6.22 -6.51
CA ILE A 34 5.46 4.77 -6.78
C ILE A 34 6.86 4.27 -6.46
N TYR A 35 6.99 3.51 -5.38
CA TYR A 35 8.25 2.91 -4.98
C TYR A 35 8.60 1.69 -5.84
N ARG A 36 7.59 0.87 -6.16
CA ARG A 36 7.74 -0.32 -7.00
C ARG A 36 6.41 -0.82 -7.54
N ILE A 37 6.40 -1.22 -8.81
CA ILE A 37 5.32 -2.01 -9.42
C ILE A 37 5.79 -3.47 -9.55
N VAL A 38 4.98 -4.41 -9.06
CA VAL A 38 5.30 -5.85 -9.14
C VAL A 38 4.16 -6.61 -9.79
N PHE A 39 4.46 -7.32 -10.88
CA PHE A 39 3.52 -8.25 -11.52
C PHE A 39 3.56 -9.59 -10.80
N LYS A 40 2.48 -9.93 -10.08
CA LYS A 40 2.37 -11.18 -9.33
C LYS A 40 0.91 -11.65 -9.24
N PRO A 41 0.64 -12.91 -8.81
CA PRO A 41 -0.73 -13.38 -8.63
C PRO A 41 -1.52 -12.48 -7.67
N GLU A 42 -2.77 -12.17 -8.02
CA GLU A 42 -3.71 -11.40 -7.20
C GLU A 42 -3.83 -12.00 -5.78
N SER A 43 -3.91 -13.33 -5.70
CA SER A 43 -3.96 -14.08 -4.45
C SER A 43 -2.98 -15.26 -4.48
N SER A 44 -2.06 -15.29 -3.51
CA SER A 44 -1.14 -16.42 -3.30
C SER A 44 -1.84 -17.68 -2.77
N HIS A 45 -3.09 -17.58 -2.32
CA HIS A 45 -3.86 -18.70 -1.77
C HIS A 45 -4.73 -19.41 -2.81
N ILE A 46 -4.89 -18.84 -4.01
CA ILE A 46 -5.73 -19.38 -5.06
C ILE A 46 -4.84 -19.98 -6.15
N LYS A 47 -5.00 -21.29 -6.38
CA LYS A 47 -4.33 -21.98 -7.49
C LYS A 47 -4.76 -21.35 -8.82
N ASN A 48 -3.78 -20.99 -9.66
CA ASN A 48 -4.00 -20.29 -10.94
C ASN A 48 -4.65 -18.90 -10.81
N SER A 49 -4.42 -18.19 -9.69
CA SER A 49 -4.81 -16.79 -9.57
C SER A 49 -4.18 -15.97 -10.70
N PRO A 50 -4.97 -15.13 -11.41
CA PRO A 50 -4.45 -14.26 -12.45
C PRO A 50 -3.42 -13.29 -11.86
N CYS A 51 -2.40 -12.97 -12.65
CA CYS A 51 -1.41 -11.96 -12.26
C CYS A 51 -1.92 -10.55 -12.57
N VAL A 52 -1.63 -9.63 -11.67
CA VAL A 52 -1.95 -8.20 -11.76
C VAL A 52 -0.76 -7.37 -11.30
N ASP A 53 -0.79 -6.08 -11.59
CA ASP A 53 0.22 -5.14 -11.10
C ASP A 53 -0.11 -4.68 -9.68
N HIS A 54 0.84 -4.89 -8.77
CA HIS A 54 0.78 -4.47 -7.37
C HIS A 54 1.61 -3.21 -7.17
N PHE A 55 0.95 -2.14 -6.74
CA PHE A 55 1.55 -0.81 -6.58
C PHE A 55 1.99 -0.61 -5.14
N TYR A 56 3.30 -0.62 -4.91
CA TYR A 56 3.87 -0.19 -3.63
C TYR A 56 4.13 1.31 -3.70
N ILE A 57 3.42 2.08 -2.89
CA ILE A 57 3.48 3.54 -2.89
C ILE A 57 4.11 4.02 -1.59
N LYS A 58 5.11 4.88 -1.72
CA LYS A 58 5.77 5.60 -0.63
C LYS A 58 4.99 6.86 -0.32
N PHE A 59 4.71 7.07 0.96
CA PHE A 59 4.01 8.26 1.44
C PHE A 59 4.84 9.01 2.49
N SER A 60 4.42 10.24 2.80
CA SER A 60 4.96 10.97 3.94
C SER A 60 4.54 10.35 5.28
N LYS A 61 5.33 10.61 6.33
CA LYS A 61 5.04 10.16 7.70
C LYS A 61 3.62 10.55 8.17
N LYS A 62 3.14 11.74 7.77
CA LYS A 62 1.78 12.21 8.09
C LYS A 62 0.72 11.28 7.51
N ILE A 63 0.88 10.84 6.26
CA ILE A 63 -0.07 9.97 5.57
C ILE A 63 -0.02 8.55 6.13
N TYR A 64 1.16 8.03 6.48
CA TYR A 64 1.22 6.73 7.17
C TYR A 64 0.49 6.72 8.51
N ASN A 65 0.51 7.83 9.25
CA ASN A 65 -0.33 7.98 10.44
C ASN A 65 -1.83 7.94 10.13
N ILE A 66 -2.27 8.13 8.88
CA ILE A 66 -3.68 8.00 8.50
C ILE A 66 -3.96 6.58 8.01
N LEU A 67 -3.15 6.09 7.06
CA LEU A 67 -3.47 4.88 6.29
C LEU A 67 -3.06 3.57 6.99
N LEU A 68 -1.96 3.56 7.74
CA LEU A 68 -1.41 2.29 8.23
C LEU A 68 -2.35 1.63 9.24
N SER A 69 -2.72 0.40 8.92
CA SER A 69 -3.49 -0.48 9.79
C SER A 69 -3.00 -1.91 9.65
N ARG A 70 -3.42 -2.76 10.59
CA ARG A 70 -3.04 -4.17 10.62
C ARG A 70 -3.45 -4.90 9.33
N GLY A 71 -2.63 -5.85 8.90
CA GLY A 71 -2.86 -6.68 7.72
C GLY A 71 -2.41 -6.05 6.40
N TRP A 72 -1.95 -4.80 6.42
CA TRP A 72 -1.43 -4.15 5.23
C TRP A 72 -0.11 -4.78 4.80
N ASN A 73 0.03 -5.02 3.50
CA ASN A 73 1.30 -5.45 2.91
C ASN A 73 2.19 -4.23 2.73
N VAL A 74 3.42 -4.31 3.19
CA VAL A 74 4.40 -3.22 3.13
C VAL A 74 5.74 -3.72 2.62
N ILE A 75 6.57 -2.79 2.16
CA ILE A 75 8.00 -3.00 2.06
C ILE A 75 8.63 -2.37 3.30
N CYS A 76 9.19 -3.21 4.17
CA CYS A 76 9.89 -2.82 5.38
C CYS A 76 11.37 -3.18 5.23
N ASN A 77 12.27 -2.21 5.39
CA ASN A 77 13.70 -2.39 5.20
C ASN A 77 14.04 -3.15 3.90
N HIS A 78 13.41 -2.71 2.80
CA HIS A 78 13.51 -3.26 1.45
C HIS A 78 13.02 -4.71 1.27
N ARG A 79 12.31 -5.27 2.26
CA ARG A 79 11.75 -6.62 2.22
C ARG A 79 10.23 -6.60 2.34
N PRO A 80 9.50 -7.49 1.64
CA PRO A 80 8.06 -7.63 1.85
C PRO A 80 7.75 -8.07 3.28
N ALA A 81 6.78 -7.41 3.92
CA ALA A 81 6.26 -7.76 5.23
C ALA A 81 4.75 -7.49 5.29
N VAL A 82 4.10 -8.04 6.30
CA VAL A 82 2.71 -7.70 6.64
C VAL A 82 2.72 -6.95 7.96
N LEU A 83 1.97 -5.85 8.05
CA LEU A 83 1.81 -5.14 9.31
C LEU A 83 1.00 -5.99 10.29
N GLY A 84 1.57 -6.19 11.48
CA GLY A 84 0.87 -6.69 12.65
C GLY A 84 0.10 -5.56 13.33
N ASN A 85 0.17 -5.51 14.66
CA ASN A 85 -0.48 -4.45 15.42
C ASN A 85 0.07 -3.04 15.09
N VAL A 86 -0.81 -2.05 15.15
CA VAL A 86 -0.48 -0.62 15.03
C VAL A 86 -1.15 0.09 16.20
N LEU A 87 -0.35 0.50 17.19
CA LEU A 87 -0.83 1.16 18.41
C LEU A 87 -0.76 2.67 18.25
N ARG A 88 -1.86 3.35 18.60
CA ARG A 88 -2.04 4.77 18.37
C ARG A 88 -2.39 5.49 19.67
N GLY A 89 -1.84 6.68 19.85
CA GLY A 89 -2.21 7.63 20.91
C GLY A 89 -2.43 9.01 20.30
N GLY A 90 -3.59 9.62 20.56
CA GLY A 90 -3.92 10.94 19.98
C GLY A 90 -3.93 10.97 18.45
N GLY A 91 -4.28 9.86 17.79
CA GLY A 91 -4.29 9.74 16.32
C GLY A 91 -2.93 9.45 15.67
N VAL A 92 -1.83 9.47 16.44
CA VAL A 92 -0.47 9.23 15.94
C VAL A 92 -0.03 7.81 16.30
N ILE A 93 0.72 7.16 15.40
CA ILE A 93 1.33 5.86 15.63
C ILE A 93 2.41 6.01 16.71
N GLN A 94 2.26 5.25 17.79
CA GLN A 94 3.25 5.16 18.86
C GLN A 94 4.12 3.91 18.71
N LYS A 95 3.51 2.80 18.29
CA LYS A 95 4.20 1.53 18.02
C LYS A 95 3.60 0.86 16.80
N ILE A 96 4.45 0.23 16.02
CA ILE A 96 4.05 -0.53 14.85
C ILE A 96 4.87 -1.81 14.81
N PHE A 97 4.19 -2.88 14.40
CA PHE A 97 4.77 -4.21 14.38
C PHE A 97 4.64 -4.81 12.99
N THR A 98 5.59 -5.67 12.60
CA THR A 98 5.48 -6.54 11.43
C THR A 98 5.27 -7.98 11.86
N GLN A 99 4.55 -8.74 11.05
CA GLN A 99 4.40 -10.18 11.15
C GLN A 99 5.20 -10.84 10.02
N GLU A 100 6.01 -11.83 10.37
CA GLU A 100 6.68 -12.68 9.38
C GLU A 100 5.65 -13.58 8.70
N THR A 101 5.67 -13.63 7.37
CA THR A 101 4.68 -14.35 6.56
C THR A 101 4.82 -15.87 6.62
N TYR A 102 5.93 -16.40 7.14
CA TYR A 102 6.18 -17.84 7.32
C TYR A 102 7.48 -18.07 8.12
N PRO A 103 7.62 -19.09 8.99
CA PRO A 103 6.67 -20.16 9.32
C PRO A 103 5.75 -19.85 10.52
N MET A 104 5.80 -18.65 11.08
CA MET A 104 4.99 -18.29 12.26
C MET A 104 4.42 -16.87 12.13
N TYR A 105 3.12 -16.78 11.82
CA TYR A 105 2.31 -15.55 11.96
C TYR A 105 2.14 -15.09 13.42
N SER A 106 2.84 -15.69 14.38
CA SER A 106 2.69 -15.44 15.81
C SER A 106 3.76 -14.55 16.42
N ARG A 107 4.84 -14.25 15.69
CA ARG A 107 5.88 -13.33 16.18
C ARG A 107 5.70 -11.96 15.53
N GLU A 108 5.39 -10.99 16.38
CA GLU A 108 5.41 -9.59 16.03
C GLU A 108 6.78 -9.01 16.37
N THR A 109 7.37 -8.29 15.43
CA THR A 109 8.61 -7.53 15.63
C THR A 109 8.26 -6.05 15.63
N GLU A 110 8.59 -5.35 16.71
CA GLU A 110 8.44 -3.88 16.76
C GLU A 110 9.40 -3.27 15.73
N ILE A 111 8.88 -2.39 14.88
CA ILE A 111 9.64 -1.65 13.88
C ILE A 111 9.44 -0.16 14.11
N SER A 112 10.29 0.66 13.50
CA SER A 112 10.09 2.10 13.42
C SER A 112 9.27 2.44 12.18
N LEU A 113 8.58 3.58 12.19
CA LEU A 113 7.80 4.02 11.03
C LEU A 113 8.72 4.34 9.84
N GLU A 114 9.94 4.74 10.13
CA GLU A 114 11.03 5.04 9.20
C GLU A 114 11.53 3.79 8.45
N ASP A 115 11.29 2.59 8.99
CA ASP A 115 11.64 1.32 8.33
C ASP A 115 10.68 1.00 7.17
N ILE A 116 9.51 1.65 7.09
CA ILE A 116 8.51 1.42 6.06
C ILE A 116 8.84 2.25 4.81
N ASN A 117 9.31 1.58 3.77
CA ASN A 117 9.62 2.22 2.49
C ASN A 117 8.37 2.55 1.69
N ALA A 118 7.38 1.63 1.68
CA ALA A 118 6.17 1.77 0.88
C ALA A 118 5.07 0.80 1.35
N ILE A 119 3.82 1.11 1.00
CA ILE A 119 2.64 0.30 1.32
C ILE A 119 1.98 -0.18 0.03
N LEU A 120 1.44 -1.40 0.04
CA LEU A 120 0.69 -1.91 -1.10
C LEU A 120 -0.67 -1.22 -1.18
N VAL A 121 -0.88 -0.47 -2.26
CA VAL A 121 -2.14 0.17 -2.60
C VAL A 121 -2.87 -0.72 -3.61
N TRP A 122 -3.97 -1.33 -3.15
CA TRP A 122 -4.77 -2.22 -3.99
C TRP A 122 -5.75 -1.42 -4.86
N ARG A 123 -5.63 -1.54 -6.18
CA ARG A 123 -6.50 -0.82 -7.14
C ARG A 123 -8.00 -1.15 -7.06
N VAL A 124 -8.36 -2.21 -6.32
CA VAL A 124 -9.76 -2.53 -5.97
C VAL A 124 -10.33 -1.51 -4.99
N ALA A 125 -9.55 -1.09 -3.99
CA ALA A 125 -10.00 -0.18 -2.94
C ALA A 125 -9.64 1.28 -3.24
N PHE A 126 -8.53 1.48 -3.97
CA PHE A 126 -7.98 2.79 -4.26
C PHE A 126 -7.94 3.07 -5.76
N GLU A 127 -8.06 4.34 -6.09
CA GLU A 127 -7.68 4.86 -7.39
C GLU A 127 -6.29 5.51 -7.30
N ILE A 128 -5.51 5.37 -8.37
CA ILE A 128 -4.17 5.93 -8.49
C ILE A 128 -4.17 6.77 -9.77
N GLN A 129 -3.78 8.04 -9.67
CA GLN A 129 -3.70 8.97 -10.79
C GLN A 129 -2.34 9.66 -10.80
N HIS A 130 -1.83 10.03 -11.98
CA HIS A 130 -0.66 10.91 -12.07
C HIS A 130 -0.96 12.26 -11.44
N GLU A 131 -0.05 12.77 -10.61
CA GLU A 131 -0.24 14.08 -9.94
C GLU A 131 -0.47 15.21 -10.95
N ASN A 132 0.18 15.13 -12.12
CA ASN A 132 0.07 16.13 -13.19
C ASN A 132 -1.23 16.11 -13.99
N LEU A 133 -2.13 15.13 -13.78
CA LEU A 133 -3.42 15.08 -14.48
C LEU A 133 -4.53 15.83 -13.72
N GLN A 134 -4.35 16.17 -12.44
CA GLN A 134 -5.35 16.91 -11.66
C GLN A 134 -5.32 18.43 -11.89
N SER A 135 -4.28 18.97 -12.54
CA SER A 135 -4.21 20.41 -12.87
C SER A 135 -5.02 20.83 -14.11
N LYS A 136 -5.80 19.91 -14.68
CA LYS A 136 -6.64 20.14 -15.89
C LYS A 136 -8.14 19.88 -15.67
N LEU A 137 -8.58 19.67 -14.44
CA LEU A 137 -10.00 19.60 -14.06
C LEU A 137 -10.29 20.69 -13.03
#